data_AF-A0AA92TRX5-F1
#
_entry.id   AF-A0AA92TRX5-F1
#
_cell.length_a   1.000
_cell.length_b   1.000
_cell.length_c   1.000
_cell.angle_alpha   90.00
_cell.angle_beta   90.00
_cell.angle_gamma   90.00
#
_symmetry.space_group_name_H-M   'P 1'
#
loop_
_entity.id
_entity.type
_entity.pdbx_description
1 polymer ?
#
loop_
_entity_poly.entity_id
_entity_poly.type
_entity_poly.pdbx_seq_one_letter_code
_entity_poly.pdbx_strand_id
1 'polypeptide(L)'
;MLTLDASPYYNSKAVAMRISQNMKKVASAPKNVDDLKTYDDYEFLYRKAAEETREEMKKANISWQNDEDRFLAGFSAIAIKLCNMGLSEEEAFIHIRRNNWGHVTEEKLRQIVGTAYDTHSKDRKTEKSASGRKGRAEILQMIRYLESRYQFRYNTVMKYTEYRPNNSWVGDFRPVDARVQKSMTLDVQIADIHVSIKDVRNFLESDRIRSYSPIESYLYDCLGKWDGKDRIRALARTVPTNNPHWEDWFYTWFLGMVDQWRGMYRRQYGNSTMPLLISKQGYNKSTFCRRLIPTELSWGFSDNMILSEKRQVLQAMSQFLLINLDEFNQISPQVQQGFLKNLLQLPTVKIKPPYGSHVQEFPRLASFIATSNMTDILSDPSGNRRFLGVELTGPIDVSGRLNYEQLYAQAMQALERGEKSYFDAKETAIIMQYNRQFEQISPIKQCFLQVFEPASTPENGEYLMAAAIFDILKQKFGSSLQVSSIQKLGRELQNIEGLKNRRTRFGTEYLVVRK
;
A
#
# COMPACT_ATOMS: atom_id res chain seq x y z
N MET A 1 -14.45 22.25 -28.12
CA MET A 1 -15.48 22.95 -28.91
C MET A 1 -16.81 22.26 -28.58
N LEU A 2 -17.59 22.83 -27.66
CA LEU A 2 -18.89 22.27 -27.26
C LEU A 2 -19.97 23.00 -28.05
N THR A 3 -20.75 22.27 -28.83
CA THR A 3 -21.87 22.77 -29.63
C THR A 3 -23.06 23.12 -28.73
N LEU A 4 -23.50 24.38 -28.79
CA LEU A 4 -24.74 24.86 -28.17
C LEU A 4 -25.88 24.71 -29.16
N ASP A 5 -26.93 23.98 -28.77
CA ASP A 5 -28.16 23.87 -29.56
C ASP A 5 -28.96 25.18 -29.51
N ALA A 6 -29.51 25.59 -30.65
CA ALA A 6 -30.01 26.95 -30.89
C ALA A 6 -31.47 27.21 -30.44
N SER A 7 -32.14 26.26 -29.78
CA SER A 7 -33.51 26.46 -29.29
C SER A 7 -33.80 25.56 -28.08
N PRO A 8 -33.96 26.11 -26.87
CA PRO A 8 -34.28 25.30 -25.70
C PRO A 8 -35.72 24.76 -25.80
N TYR A 9 -35.86 23.43 -25.79
CA TYR A 9 -37.15 22.76 -25.72
C TYR A 9 -37.82 23.02 -24.37
N TYR A 10 -38.91 23.79 -24.36
CA TYR A 10 -39.69 24.08 -23.15
C TYR A 10 -40.83 23.05 -22.99
N ASN A 11 -40.72 22.20 -21.97
CA ASN A 11 -41.77 21.25 -21.61
C ASN A 11 -42.66 21.84 -20.50
N SER A 12 -43.87 22.25 -20.85
CA SER A 12 -44.85 22.85 -19.91
C SER A 12 -45.43 21.87 -18.89
N LYS A 13 -45.11 20.57 -18.98
CA LYS A 13 -45.49 19.54 -17.98
C LYS A 13 -44.32 19.11 -17.08
N ALA A 14 -43.17 19.78 -17.15
CA ALA A 14 -42.04 19.46 -16.28
C ALA A 14 -42.35 19.82 -14.82
N VAL A 15 -42.39 18.82 -13.94
CA VAL A 15 -42.47 19.02 -12.49
C VAL A 15 -41.07 19.37 -11.98
N ALA A 16 -40.93 20.44 -11.20
CA ALA A 16 -39.66 20.86 -10.63
C ALA A 16 -39.09 19.76 -9.72
N MET A 17 -38.03 19.08 -10.16
CA MET A 17 -37.22 18.27 -9.27
C MET A 17 -36.45 19.20 -8.34
N ARG A 18 -36.87 19.28 -7.08
CA ARG A 18 -36.03 19.79 -6.00
C ARG A 18 -34.84 18.85 -5.84
N ILE A 19 -33.70 19.21 -6.41
CA ILE A 19 -32.42 18.63 -5.99
C ILE A 19 -32.14 19.23 -4.62
N SER A 20 -32.44 18.48 -3.56
CA SER A 20 -31.84 18.77 -2.27
C SER A 20 -30.32 18.72 -2.45
N GLN A 21 -29.62 19.79 -2.08
CA GLN A 21 -28.16 19.78 -1.97
C GLN A 21 -27.77 18.73 -0.94
N ASN A 22 -27.52 17.50 -1.40
CA ASN A 22 -26.85 16.48 -0.63
C ASN A 22 -25.35 16.82 -0.59
N MET A 23 -25.00 17.84 0.20
CA MET A 23 -23.68 17.88 0.81
C MET A 23 -23.61 16.68 1.75
N LYS A 24 -22.96 15.60 1.30
CA LYS A 24 -22.62 14.47 2.17
C LYS A 24 -21.81 14.99 3.35
N LYS A 25 -22.45 15.09 4.52
CA LYS A 25 -21.75 15.03 5.80
C LYS A 25 -20.92 13.75 5.78
N VAL A 26 -19.61 13.89 5.87
CA VAL A 26 -18.73 12.79 6.25
C VAL A 26 -19.25 12.31 7.60
N ALA A 27 -19.64 11.03 7.66
CA ALA A 27 -20.21 10.42 8.85
C ALA A 27 -19.17 10.42 9.97
N SER A 28 -19.29 11.35 10.91
CA SER A 28 -18.92 11.04 12.30
C SER A 28 -19.94 10.02 12.81
N ALA A 29 -19.49 9.04 13.59
CA ALA A 29 -20.34 8.05 14.25
C ALA A 29 -21.64 8.67 14.79
N PRO A 30 -22.77 7.95 14.83
CA PRO A 30 -23.99 8.48 15.41
C PRO A 30 -23.68 8.84 16.86
N LYS A 31 -23.57 10.14 17.14
CA LYS A 31 -23.46 10.64 18.49
C LYS A 31 -24.74 10.27 19.21
N ASN A 32 -24.64 9.92 20.49
CA ASN A 32 -25.81 9.53 21.29
C ASN A 32 -26.87 10.64 21.22
N VAL A 33 -28.15 10.25 21.33
CA VAL A 33 -29.30 11.17 21.19
C VAL A 33 -29.21 12.38 22.14
N ASP A 34 -28.50 12.27 23.27
CA ASP A 34 -28.22 13.37 24.21
C ASP A 34 -27.21 14.42 23.68
N ASP A 35 -26.27 14.04 22.83
CA ASP A 35 -25.25 14.96 22.28
C ASP A 35 -25.83 15.90 21.22
N LEU A 36 -26.84 15.44 20.47
CA LEU A 36 -27.56 16.26 19.49
C LEU A 36 -28.39 17.34 20.17
N LYS A 37 -29.05 17.01 21.27
CA LYS A 37 -29.84 17.96 22.06
C LYS A 37 -28.93 19.03 22.68
N THR A 38 -27.81 18.61 23.26
CA THR A 38 -26.80 19.52 23.83
C THR A 38 -26.20 20.44 22.77
N TYR A 39 -25.93 19.92 21.57
CA TYR A 39 -25.46 20.72 20.44
C TYR A 39 -26.49 21.77 19.99
N ASP A 40 -27.77 21.39 19.88
CA ASP A 40 -28.84 22.31 19.49
C ASP A 40 -29.07 23.40 20.55
N ASP A 41 -28.90 23.07 21.83
CA ASP A 41 -28.95 24.03 22.94
C ASP A 41 -27.79 25.05 22.85
N TYR A 42 -26.56 24.61 22.55
CA TYR A 42 -25.40 25.49 22.35
C TYR A 42 -25.51 26.34 21.07
N GLU A 43 -26.08 25.78 20.01
CA GLU A 43 -26.36 26.50 18.77
C GLU A 43 -27.41 27.59 19.00
N PHE A 44 -28.41 27.35 19.84
CA PHE A 44 -29.37 28.36 20.27
C PHE A 44 -28.69 29.51 21.03
N LEU A 45 -27.80 29.20 21.97
CA LEU A 45 -27.03 30.21 22.71
C LEU A 45 -26.14 31.05 21.76
N TYR A 46 -25.49 30.42 20.78
CA TYR A 46 -24.75 31.12 19.74
C TYR A 46 -25.62 32.10 18.95
N ARG A 47 -26.78 31.64 18.45
CA ARG A 47 -27.69 32.49 17.66
C ARG A 47 -28.18 33.68 18.47
N LYS A 48 -28.53 33.46 19.73
CA LYS A 48 -28.95 34.51 20.65
C LYS A 48 -27.82 35.54 20.86
N ALA A 49 -26.61 35.09 21.16
CA ALA A 49 -25.45 35.98 21.35
C ALA A 49 -25.11 36.77 20.08
N ALA A 50 -25.20 36.13 18.91
CA ALA A 50 -24.95 36.77 17.61
C ALA A 50 -26.02 37.81 17.26
N GLU A 51 -27.29 37.52 17.56
CA GLU A 51 -28.40 38.45 17.35
C GLU A 51 -28.29 39.68 18.24
N GLU A 52 -28.06 39.50 19.55
CA GLU A 52 -27.85 40.60 20.48
C GLU A 52 -26.65 41.46 20.08
N THR A 53 -25.52 40.84 19.71
CA THR A 53 -24.33 41.57 19.25
C THR A 53 -24.64 42.40 18.00
N ARG A 54 -25.38 41.83 17.05
CA ARG A 54 -25.78 42.53 15.82
C ARG A 54 -26.71 43.71 16.09
N GLU A 55 -27.62 43.61 17.05
CA GLU A 55 -28.47 44.72 17.47
C GLU A 55 -27.69 45.81 18.18
N GLU A 56 -26.79 45.45 19.10
CA GLU A 56 -25.92 46.38 19.82
C GLU A 56 -25.01 47.13 18.85
N MET A 57 -24.41 46.43 17.88
CA MET A 57 -23.57 47.04 16.85
C MET A 57 -24.35 47.99 15.93
N LYS A 58 -25.63 47.68 15.63
CA LYS A 58 -26.51 48.60 14.87
C LYS A 58 -26.87 49.84 15.69
N LYS A 59 -27.18 49.68 16.98
CA LYS A 59 -27.53 50.79 17.89
C LYS A 59 -26.34 51.70 18.19
N ALA A 60 -25.13 51.15 18.27
CA ALA A 60 -23.92 51.90 18.55
C ALA A 60 -23.47 52.82 17.39
N ASN A 61 -24.04 52.66 16.20
CA ASN A 61 -23.80 53.49 15.00
C ASN A 61 -22.30 53.75 14.71
N ILE A 62 -21.47 52.73 14.89
CA ILE A 62 -20.01 52.82 14.75
C ILE A 62 -19.62 52.72 13.27
N SER A 63 -18.84 53.69 12.78
CA SER A 63 -18.22 53.64 11.45
C SER A 63 -16.95 52.80 11.48
N TRP A 64 -16.91 51.72 10.70
CA TRP A 64 -15.78 50.81 10.61
C TRP A 64 -14.90 51.16 9.42
N GLN A 65 -13.57 51.09 9.58
CA GLN A 65 -12.63 51.39 8.50
C GLN A 65 -12.59 50.29 7.43
N ASN A 66 -12.82 49.03 7.82
CA ASN A 66 -12.94 47.90 6.91
C ASN A 66 -13.89 46.84 7.51
N ASP A 67 -14.36 45.91 6.67
CA ASP A 67 -15.27 44.85 7.09
C ASP A 67 -14.59 43.82 8.01
N GLU A 68 -13.28 43.60 7.88
CA GLU A 68 -12.54 42.68 8.76
C GLU A 68 -12.59 43.12 10.22
N ASP A 69 -12.31 44.39 10.53
CA ASP A 69 -12.32 44.94 11.88
C ASP A 69 -13.71 44.84 12.51
N ARG A 70 -14.75 45.06 11.70
CA ARG A 70 -16.14 44.86 12.10
C ARG A 70 -16.41 43.39 12.46
N PHE A 71 -15.94 42.45 11.65
CA PHE A 71 -16.10 41.02 11.94
C PHE A 71 -15.31 40.59 13.18
N LEU A 72 -14.06 41.05 13.33
CA LEU A 72 -13.21 40.73 14.49
C LEU A 72 -13.82 41.25 15.80
N ALA A 73 -14.30 42.49 15.81
CA ALA A 73 -15.03 43.05 16.96
C ALA A 73 -16.32 42.27 17.23
N GLY A 74 -17.02 41.83 16.18
CA GLY A 74 -18.22 41.00 16.28
C GLY A 74 -17.94 39.66 16.94
N PHE A 75 -16.90 38.95 16.51
CA PHE A 75 -16.52 37.67 17.09
C PHE A 75 -16.06 37.80 18.53
N SER A 76 -15.35 38.87 18.87
CA SER A 76 -14.97 39.16 20.27
C SER A 76 -16.22 39.35 21.14
N ALA A 77 -17.16 40.20 20.73
CA ALA A 77 -18.39 40.45 21.48
C ALA A 77 -19.27 39.20 21.64
N ILE A 78 -19.38 38.38 20.59
CA ILE A 78 -20.09 37.09 20.66
C ILE A 78 -19.40 36.16 21.65
N ALA A 79 -18.08 36.02 21.60
CA ALA A 79 -17.32 35.19 22.53
C ALA A 79 -17.49 35.63 24.00
N ILE A 80 -17.50 36.95 24.26
CA ILE A 80 -17.75 37.50 25.60
C ILE A 80 -19.15 37.11 26.10
N LYS A 81 -20.17 37.25 25.25
CA LYS A 81 -21.56 36.89 25.60
C LYS A 81 -21.70 35.39 25.87
N LEU A 82 -21.10 34.53 25.04
CA LEU A 82 -21.11 33.08 25.27
C LEU A 82 -20.39 32.69 26.55
N CYS A 83 -19.28 33.36 26.88
CA CYS A 83 -18.59 33.20 28.15
C CYS A 83 -19.52 33.54 29.33
N ASN A 84 -20.23 34.67 29.26
CA ASN A 84 -21.18 35.08 30.29
C ASN A 84 -22.39 34.14 30.41
N MET A 85 -22.79 33.49 29.31
CA MET A 85 -23.84 32.47 29.27
C MET A 85 -23.38 31.10 29.80
N GLY A 86 -22.11 30.98 30.21
CA GLY A 86 -21.55 29.76 30.79
C GLY A 86 -21.10 28.71 29.78
N LEU A 87 -21.00 29.06 28.49
CA LEU A 87 -20.45 28.17 27.47
C LEU A 87 -18.94 28.03 27.68
N SER A 88 -18.37 26.85 27.45
CA SER A 88 -16.90 26.67 27.52
C SER A 88 -16.20 27.36 26.33
N GLU A 89 -14.90 27.65 26.48
CA GLU A 89 -14.10 28.30 25.42
C GLU A 89 -14.12 27.49 24.12
N GLU A 90 -13.96 26.16 24.21
CA GLU A 90 -13.90 25.30 23.03
C GLU A 90 -15.26 25.18 22.34
N GLU A 91 -16.36 25.11 23.09
CA GLU A 91 -17.70 25.11 22.50
C GLU A 91 -18.02 26.45 21.83
N ALA A 92 -17.68 27.58 22.46
CA ALA A 92 -17.83 28.89 21.84
C ALA A 92 -17.00 29.00 20.54
N PHE A 93 -15.76 28.50 20.54
CA PHE A 93 -14.94 28.45 19.34
C PHE A 93 -15.60 27.64 18.22
N ILE A 94 -16.10 26.43 18.52
CA ILE A 94 -16.74 25.54 17.55
C ILE A 94 -17.94 26.25 16.89
N HIS A 95 -18.84 26.83 17.69
CA HIS A 95 -20.06 27.45 17.19
C HIS A 95 -19.80 28.78 16.46
N ILE A 96 -18.87 29.61 16.93
CA ILE A 96 -18.46 30.83 16.21
C ILE A 96 -17.81 30.47 14.88
N ARG A 97 -16.91 29.49 14.85
CA ARG A 97 -16.23 29.10 13.61
C ARG A 97 -17.19 28.54 12.59
N ARG A 98 -18.09 27.64 13.02
CA ARG A 98 -19.03 26.96 12.12
C ARG A 98 -19.94 27.94 11.40
N ASN A 99 -20.43 28.94 12.12
CA ASN A 99 -21.39 29.92 11.58
C ASN A 99 -20.72 31.05 10.80
N ASN A 100 -19.39 31.18 10.86
CA ASN A 100 -18.64 32.25 10.20
C ASN A 100 -17.48 31.70 9.35
N TRP A 101 -17.68 30.50 8.80
CA TRP A 101 -16.68 29.80 8.01
C TRP A 101 -16.25 30.63 6.80
N GLY A 102 -14.97 31.01 6.73
CA GLY A 102 -14.39 31.76 5.59
C GLY A 102 -14.04 33.21 5.86
N HIS A 103 -14.41 33.78 7.02
CA HIS A 103 -14.08 35.17 7.35
C HIS A 103 -12.71 35.36 8.02
N VAL A 104 -12.26 34.39 8.84
CA VAL A 104 -11.04 34.49 9.65
C VAL A 104 -10.35 33.12 9.73
N THR A 105 -9.01 33.09 9.76
CA THR A 105 -8.25 31.85 9.96
C THR A 105 -8.51 31.27 11.35
N GLU A 106 -8.43 29.93 11.47
CA GLU A 106 -8.61 29.25 12.75
C GLU A 106 -7.74 29.84 13.87
N GLU A 107 -6.47 30.11 13.57
CA GLU A 107 -5.51 30.61 14.56
C GLU A 107 -5.91 31.98 15.11
N LYS A 108 -6.33 32.89 14.22
CA LYS A 108 -6.77 34.25 14.58
C LYS A 108 -8.10 34.20 15.33
N LEU A 109 -9.02 33.30 14.95
CA LEU A 109 -10.27 33.10 15.68
C LEU A 109 -10.06 32.52 17.08
N ARG A 110 -9.16 31.53 17.23
CA ARG A 110 -8.76 31.00 18.55
C ARG A 110 -8.15 32.08 19.44
N GLN A 111 -7.39 33.01 18.86
CA GLN A 111 -6.84 34.15 19.61
C GLN A 111 -7.95 35.08 20.13
N ILE A 112 -8.94 35.40 19.30
CA ILE A 112 -10.07 36.28 19.66
C ILE A 112 -10.91 35.66 20.77
N VAL A 113 -11.33 34.40 20.59
CA VAL A 113 -12.17 33.68 21.57
C VAL A 113 -11.41 33.52 22.88
N GLY A 114 -10.14 33.10 22.85
CA GLY A 114 -9.33 32.98 24.05
C GLY A 114 -9.18 34.31 24.79
N THR A 115 -8.92 35.40 24.07
CA THR A 115 -8.82 36.75 24.68
C THR A 115 -10.11 37.15 25.38
N ALA A 116 -11.26 36.95 24.74
CA ALA A 116 -12.57 37.26 25.31
C ALA A 116 -12.85 36.47 26.60
N TYR A 117 -12.61 35.17 26.58
CA TYR A 117 -12.80 34.28 27.73
C TYR A 117 -11.84 34.61 28.89
N ASP A 118 -10.62 35.01 28.58
CA ASP A 118 -9.64 35.45 29.57
C ASP A 118 -10.05 36.73 30.30
N THR A 119 -10.68 37.67 29.59
CA THR A 119 -11.16 38.94 30.18
C THR A 119 -12.47 38.81 30.96
N HIS A 120 -13.34 37.86 30.60
CA HIS A 120 -14.72 37.82 31.07
C HIS A 120 -15.14 36.55 31.82
N SER A 121 -14.29 35.51 31.86
CA SER A 121 -14.56 34.34 32.69
C SER A 121 -14.51 34.67 34.18
N LYS A 122 -15.54 34.24 34.93
CA LYS A 122 -15.64 34.42 36.39
C LYS A 122 -14.69 33.52 37.18
N ASP A 123 -14.03 32.56 36.52
CA ASP A 123 -13.00 31.72 37.12
C ASP A 123 -11.66 32.46 37.17
N ARG A 124 -11.40 33.21 38.24
CA ARG A 124 -10.06 33.72 38.55
C ARG A 124 -9.09 32.56 38.85
N LYS A 125 -8.46 32.02 37.81
CA LYS A 125 -7.17 31.32 37.84
C LYS A 125 -6.14 32.12 37.03
N THR A 126 -5.98 33.39 37.35
CA THR A 126 -5.22 34.36 36.55
C THR A 126 -3.69 34.18 36.60
N GLU A 127 -3.14 33.28 37.43
CA GLU A 127 -1.69 33.01 37.46
C GLU A 127 -1.26 31.82 36.59
N LYS A 128 -2.13 30.83 36.35
CA LYS A 128 -1.79 29.67 35.49
C LYS A 128 -1.94 29.95 33.99
N SER A 129 -2.84 30.86 33.61
CA SER A 129 -3.11 31.21 32.22
C SER A 129 -2.04 32.12 31.59
N ALA A 130 -1.39 33.01 32.36
CA ALA A 130 -0.28 33.83 31.85
C ALA A 130 0.97 32.98 31.49
N SER A 131 1.30 31.99 32.32
CA SER A 131 2.37 31.01 32.07
C SER A 131 2.06 30.12 30.85
N GLY A 132 0.82 29.63 30.73
CA GLY A 132 0.37 28.86 29.56
C GLY A 132 0.38 29.66 28.24
N ARG A 133 0.10 30.97 28.29
CA ARG A 133 0.18 31.87 27.13
C ARG A 133 1.61 32.16 26.68
N LYS A 134 2.56 32.30 27.62
CA LYS A 134 3.99 32.38 27.28
C LYS A 134 4.42 31.10 26.54
N GLY A 135 4.07 29.93 27.08
CA GLY A 135 4.34 28.65 26.41
C GLY A 135 3.73 28.53 25.01
N ARG A 136 2.49 28.98 24.80
CA ARG A 136 1.84 28.97 23.49
C ARG A 136 2.54 29.87 22.47
N ALA A 137 2.92 31.09 22.86
CA ALA A 137 3.62 32.03 21.98
C ALA A 137 4.99 31.48 21.54
N GLU A 138 5.76 30.92 22.49
CA GLU A 138 7.05 30.27 22.24
C GLU A 138 6.90 29.07 21.29
N ILE A 139 5.86 28.24 21.46
CA ILE A 139 5.57 27.12 20.55
C ILE A 139 5.27 27.61 19.13
N LEU A 140 4.46 28.67 18.97
CA LEU A 140 4.15 29.21 17.63
C LEU A 140 5.38 29.88 16.98
N GLN A 141 6.23 30.54 17.77
CA GLN A 141 7.50 31.09 17.30
C GLN A 141 8.45 29.96 16.88
N MET A 142 8.56 28.90 17.67
CA MET A 142 9.35 27.70 17.34
C MET A 142 8.88 27.09 16.01
N ILE A 143 7.58 26.89 15.81
CA ILE A 143 7.04 26.31 14.57
C ILE A 143 7.43 27.20 13.37
N ARG A 144 7.15 28.50 13.44
CA ARG A 144 7.51 29.44 12.37
C ARG A 144 9.01 29.48 12.09
N TYR A 145 9.83 29.45 13.14
CA TYR A 145 11.28 29.41 13.01
C TYR A 145 11.74 28.15 12.27
N LEU A 146 11.26 26.98 12.67
CA LEU A 146 11.61 25.71 12.03
C LEU A 146 11.11 25.65 10.58
N GLU A 147 9.87 26.04 10.30
CA GLU A 147 9.30 26.06 8.94
C GLU A 147 9.98 27.08 8.01
N SER A 148 10.51 28.18 8.56
CA SER A 148 11.29 29.16 7.80
C SER A 148 12.63 28.61 7.31
N ARG A 149 13.18 27.60 8.00
CA ARG A 149 14.51 27.02 7.70
C ARG A 149 14.44 25.62 7.10
N TYR A 150 13.37 24.89 7.33
CA TYR A 150 13.24 23.49 6.96
C TYR A 150 11.87 23.21 6.34
N GLN A 151 11.86 22.33 5.34
CA GLN A 151 10.65 21.65 4.88
C GLN A 151 10.53 20.32 5.61
N PHE A 152 9.36 20.03 6.13
CA PHE A 152 9.06 18.77 6.80
C PHE A 152 8.00 17.99 6.04
N ARG A 153 8.12 16.65 6.07
CA ARG A 153 7.09 15.74 5.58
C ARG A 153 7.12 14.45 6.38
N TYR A 154 5.96 13.87 6.66
CA TYR A 154 5.86 12.61 7.38
C TYR A 154 5.78 11.46 6.37
N ASN A 155 6.82 10.63 6.30
CA ASN A 155 6.86 9.51 5.36
C ASN A 155 5.89 8.41 5.84
N THR A 156 4.81 8.21 5.10
CA THR A 156 3.74 7.27 5.48
C THR A 156 4.14 5.81 5.35
N VAL A 157 5.20 5.50 4.58
CA VAL A 157 5.72 4.13 4.44
C VAL A 157 6.74 3.86 5.54
N MET A 158 7.72 4.75 5.70
CA MET A 158 8.80 4.59 6.68
C MET A 158 8.39 4.93 8.12
N LYS A 159 7.24 5.60 8.29
CA LYS A 159 6.64 5.98 9.58
C LYS A 159 7.49 6.95 10.42
N TYR A 160 8.27 7.81 9.77
CA TYR A 160 9.01 8.88 10.45
C TYR A 160 8.95 10.21 9.68
N THR A 161 9.25 11.29 10.38
CA THR A 161 9.36 12.63 9.80
C THR A 161 10.70 12.79 9.09
N GLU A 162 10.64 13.30 7.88
CA GLU A 162 11.77 13.71 7.07
C GLU A 162 11.86 15.23 7.02
N TYR A 163 13.08 15.74 6.88
CA TYR A 163 13.35 17.16 6.74
C TYR A 163 14.31 17.46 5.59
N ARG A 164 14.24 18.70 5.10
CA ARG A 164 15.21 19.26 4.17
C ARG A 164 15.40 20.76 4.46
N PRO A 165 16.63 21.29 4.51
CA PRO A 165 16.87 22.72 4.65
C PRO A 165 16.34 23.54 3.46
N ASN A 166 15.68 24.68 3.72
CA ASN A 166 15.12 25.59 2.72
C ASN A 166 16.20 26.26 1.86
N ASN A 167 17.40 26.46 2.41
CA ASN A 167 18.54 27.06 1.71
C ASN A 167 19.31 26.06 0.83
N SER A 168 18.91 24.79 0.80
CA SER A 168 19.54 23.77 -0.04
C SER A 168 18.80 23.65 -1.37
N TRP A 169 19.42 24.13 -2.44
CA TRP A 169 18.91 23.99 -3.82
C TRP A 169 19.04 22.55 -4.35
N VAL A 170 19.75 21.65 -3.63
CA VAL A 170 20.16 20.31 -4.11
C VAL A 170 20.06 19.23 -3.01
N GLY A 171 19.18 19.40 -2.02
CA GLY A 171 19.03 18.44 -0.92
C GLY A 171 17.94 17.39 -1.16
N ASP A 172 18.26 16.11 -0.93
CA ASP A 172 17.25 15.08 -0.65
C ASP A 172 16.70 15.25 0.78
N PHE A 173 15.46 14.84 0.98
CA PHE A 173 14.87 14.72 2.31
C PHE A 173 15.61 13.63 3.11
N ARG A 174 15.87 13.91 4.39
CA ARG A 174 16.59 13.02 5.30
C ARG A 174 15.75 12.72 6.54
N PRO A 175 15.93 11.55 7.18
CA PRO A 175 15.22 11.25 8.43
C PRO A 175 15.57 12.28 9.51
N VAL A 176 14.56 12.70 10.27
CA VAL A 176 14.76 13.43 11.52
C VAL A 176 15.13 12.42 12.58
N ASP A 177 16.43 12.20 12.77
CA ASP A 177 16.96 11.37 13.84
C ASP A 177 17.10 12.16 15.16
N ALA A 178 17.50 11.47 16.23
CA ALA A 178 17.70 12.09 17.53
C ALA A 178 18.78 13.19 17.54
N ARG A 179 19.77 13.11 16.64
CA ARG A 179 20.84 14.12 16.53
C ARG A 179 20.31 15.38 15.84
N VAL A 180 19.53 15.22 14.78
CA VAL A 180 18.85 16.32 14.07
C VAL A 180 17.87 17.00 15.01
N GLN A 181 17.05 16.23 15.74
CA GLN A 181 16.11 16.80 16.71
C GLN A 181 16.81 17.66 17.77
N LYS A 182 17.93 17.18 18.33
CA LYS A 182 18.74 17.94 19.29
C LYS A 182 19.33 19.21 18.66
N SER A 183 19.79 19.12 17.41
CA SER A 183 20.34 20.26 16.67
C SER A 183 19.28 21.34 16.44
N MET A 184 18.09 20.94 15.95
CA MET A 184 16.95 21.86 15.78
C MET A 184 16.52 22.49 17.10
N THR A 185 16.56 21.75 18.20
CA THR A 185 16.25 22.29 19.54
C THR A 185 17.25 23.36 19.95
N LEU A 186 18.54 23.10 19.78
CA LEU A 186 19.59 24.09 20.06
C LEU A 186 19.45 25.32 19.18
N ASP A 187 19.18 25.14 17.88
CA ASP A 187 18.99 26.26 16.94
C ASP A 187 17.83 27.17 17.33
N VAL A 188 16.73 26.60 17.84
CA VAL A 188 15.57 27.35 18.31
C VAL A 188 15.91 28.10 19.61
N GLN A 189 16.58 27.43 20.55
CA GLN A 189 17.01 28.04 21.82
C GLN A 189 18.02 29.16 21.62
N ILE A 190 18.96 29.01 20.67
CA ILE A 190 19.93 30.05 20.30
C ILE A 190 19.23 31.26 19.67
N ALA A 191 18.08 31.08 19.03
CA ALA A 191 17.24 32.16 18.52
C ALA A 191 16.38 32.84 19.61
N ASP A 192 16.69 32.59 20.89
CA ASP A 192 16.01 33.12 22.08
C ASP A 192 14.53 32.69 22.21
N ILE A 193 14.17 31.58 21.55
CA ILE A 193 12.85 30.96 21.65
C ILE A 193 12.90 29.89 22.75
N HIS A 194 12.19 30.12 23.84
CA HIS A 194 12.27 29.35 25.08
C HIS A 194 11.38 28.11 25.03
N VAL A 195 11.84 27.07 24.34
CA VAL A 195 11.18 25.76 24.25
C VAL A 195 12.05 24.61 24.73
N SER A 196 11.41 23.53 25.16
CA SER A 196 12.08 22.29 25.51
C SER A 196 12.27 21.39 24.28
N ILE A 197 13.18 20.41 24.40
CA ILE A 197 13.32 19.34 23.40
C ILE A 197 12.02 18.56 23.18
N LYS A 198 11.15 18.49 24.19
CA LYS A 198 9.85 17.81 24.10
C LYS A 198 8.88 18.59 23.22
N ASP A 199 8.91 19.92 23.26
CA ASP A 199 8.04 20.75 22.43
C ASP A 199 8.41 20.61 20.94
N VAL A 200 9.72 20.62 20.66
CA VAL A 200 10.26 20.34 19.31
C VAL A 200 9.88 18.92 18.87
N ARG A 201 10.01 17.92 19.76
CA ARG A 201 9.56 16.54 19.46
C ARG A 201 8.09 16.48 19.10
N ASN A 202 7.23 17.08 19.93
CA ASN A 202 5.79 17.06 19.76
C ASN A 202 5.41 17.65 18.41
N PHE A 203 6.04 18.75 17.99
CA PHE A 203 5.83 19.31 16.66
C PHE A 203 6.26 18.31 15.56
N LEU A 204 7.48 17.77 15.65
CA LEU A 204 8.06 16.86 14.67
C LEU A 204 7.31 15.51 14.54
N GLU A 205 6.60 15.09 15.58
CA GLU A 205 5.83 13.84 15.63
C GLU A 205 4.31 14.08 15.53
N SER A 206 3.87 15.33 15.35
CA SER A 206 2.44 15.68 15.22
C SER A 206 1.91 15.60 13.80
N ASP A 207 0.59 15.57 13.71
CA ASP A 207 -0.20 15.66 12.47
C ASP A 207 -0.15 17.05 11.79
N ARG A 208 0.51 18.05 12.40
CA ARG A 208 0.86 19.30 11.70
C ARG A 208 1.78 19.06 10.51
N ILE A 209 2.68 18.07 10.60
CA ILE A 209 3.56 17.73 9.50
C ILE A 209 2.76 16.92 8.49
N ARG A 210 2.70 17.42 7.26
CA ARG A 210 1.92 16.80 6.18
C ARG A 210 2.45 15.41 5.87
N SER A 211 1.54 14.45 5.78
CA SER A 211 1.81 13.11 5.28
C SER A 211 2.30 13.16 3.83
N TYR A 212 3.32 12.36 3.56
CA TYR A 212 3.92 12.15 2.25
C TYR A 212 4.04 10.66 1.99
N SER A 213 3.46 10.19 0.89
CA SER A 213 3.62 8.83 0.41
C SER A 213 4.64 8.84 -0.74
N PRO A 214 5.87 8.32 -0.54
CA PRO A 214 6.89 8.31 -1.60
C PRO A 214 6.43 7.56 -2.84
N ILE A 215 5.65 6.49 -2.66
CA ILE A 215 5.16 5.65 -3.74
C ILE A 215 4.08 6.40 -4.54
N GLU A 216 3.07 6.94 -3.84
CA GLU A 216 1.98 7.66 -4.52
C GLU A 216 2.50 8.91 -5.21
N SER A 217 3.41 9.66 -4.58
CA SER A 217 4.04 10.83 -5.20
C SER A 217 4.76 10.45 -6.50
N TYR A 218 5.61 9.42 -6.45
CA TYR A 218 6.34 8.96 -7.63
C TYR A 218 5.41 8.50 -8.76
N LEU A 219 4.39 7.71 -8.45
CA LEU A 219 3.41 7.25 -9.46
C LEU A 219 2.56 8.39 -10.00
N TYR A 220 2.18 9.35 -9.15
CA TYR A 220 1.45 10.55 -9.55
C TYR A 220 2.28 11.41 -10.51
N ASP A 221 3.57 11.58 -10.22
CA ASP A 221 4.49 12.31 -11.10
C ASP A 221 4.66 11.64 -12.46
N CYS A 222 4.37 10.33 -12.60
CA CYS A 222 4.42 9.63 -13.89
C CYS A 222 3.14 9.80 -14.72
N LEU A 223 2.03 10.28 -14.14
CA LEU A 223 0.74 10.35 -14.82
C LEU A 223 0.80 11.29 -16.04
N GLY A 224 0.24 10.83 -17.17
CA GLY A 224 0.15 11.62 -18.40
C GLY A 224 1.48 11.87 -19.13
N LYS A 225 2.60 11.34 -18.63
CA LYS A 225 3.94 11.60 -19.22
C LYS A 225 4.42 10.57 -20.25
N TRP A 226 3.68 9.48 -20.45
CA TRP A 226 4.12 8.40 -21.34
C TRP A 226 4.21 8.89 -22.79
N ASP A 227 5.38 8.68 -23.41
CA ASP A 227 5.69 9.12 -24.77
C ASP A 227 5.20 8.16 -25.88
N GLY A 228 4.46 7.09 -25.52
CA GLY A 228 3.92 6.11 -26.46
C GLY A 228 4.85 4.94 -26.81
N LYS A 229 6.10 4.90 -26.30
CA LYS A 229 7.02 3.80 -26.58
C LYS A 229 6.89 2.67 -25.55
N ASP A 230 6.85 1.43 -26.03
CA ASP A 230 6.78 0.23 -25.18
C ASP A 230 8.16 -0.07 -24.55
N ARG A 231 8.37 0.43 -23.33
CA ARG A 231 9.57 0.23 -22.54
C ARG A 231 9.50 -1.01 -21.65
N ILE A 232 8.32 -1.42 -21.21
CA ILE A 232 8.16 -2.59 -20.36
C ILE A 232 8.55 -3.86 -21.13
N ARG A 233 8.06 -4.05 -22.36
CA ARG A 233 8.49 -5.18 -23.20
C ARG A 233 9.92 -5.04 -23.68
N ALA A 234 10.38 -3.81 -23.98
CA ALA A 234 11.79 -3.60 -24.32
C ALA A 234 12.73 -3.99 -23.16
N LEU A 235 12.33 -3.73 -21.91
CA LEU A 235 13.03 -4.20 -20.72
C LEU A 235 12.97 -5.73 -20.60
N ALA A 236 11.81 -6.35 -20.88
CA ALA A 236 11.72 -7.82 -20.90
C ALA A 236 12.71 -8.44 -21.90
N ARG A 237 12.85 -7.84 -23.09
CA ARG A 237 13.78 -8.30 -24.15
C ARG A 237 15.26 -8.26 -23.77
N THR A 238 15.65 -7.52 -22.73
CA THR A 238 17.04 -7.56 -22.25
C THR A 238 17.39 -8.91 -21.60
N VAL A 239 16.37 -9.70 -21.24
CA VAL A 239 16.51 -11.07 -20.74
C VAL A 239 16.49 -12.01 -21.95
N PRO A 240 17.65 -12.54 -22.39
CA PRO A 240 17.69 -13.42 -23.55
C PRO A 240 17.07 -14.77 -23.20
N THR A 241 16.04 -15.19 -23.93
CA THR A 241 15.34 -16.45 -23.70
C THR A 241 14.70 -16.97 -24.99
N ASN A 242 14.45 -18.28 -25.05
CA ASN A 242 13.70 -18.92 -26.13
C ASN A 242 12.19 -18.94 -25.87
N ASN A 243 11.71 -18.47 -24.70
CA ASN A 243 10.29 -18.44 -24.39
C ASN A 243 9.58 -17.29 -25.14
N PRO A 244 8.71 -17.57 -26.12
CA PRO A 244 8.07 -16.54 -26.93
C PRO A 244 7.04 -15.71 -26.15
N HIS A 245 6.61 -16.17 -24.98
CA HIS A 245 5.61 -15.47 -24.15
C HIS A 245 6.22 -14.55 -23.09
N TRP A 246 7.55 -14.57 -22.92
CA TRP A 246 8.22 -13.88 -21.83
C TRP A 246 7.91 -12.38 -21.78
N GLU A 247 7.90 -11.70 -22.94
CA GLU A 247 7.64 -10.27 -22.99
C GLU A 247 6.25 -9.90 -22.46
N ASP A 248 5.22 -10.64 -22.87
CA ASP A 248 3.84 -10.40 -22.43
C ASP A 248 3.62 -10.84 -20.98
N TRP A 249 4.24 -11.94 -20.55
CA TRP A 249 4.18 -12.36 -19.16
C TRP A 249 4.83 -11.34 -18.23
N PHE A 250 6.00 -10.83 -18.61
CA PHE A 250 6.68 -9.78 -17.87
C PHE A 250 5.85 -8.49 -17.87
N TYR A 251 5.26 -8.11 -19.00
CA TYR A 251 4.38 -6.95 -19.10
C TYR A 251 3.20 -7.03 -18.13
N THR A 252 2.41 -8.11 -18.20
CA THR A 252 1.25 -8.32 -17.32
C THR A 252 1.65 -8.37 -15.85
N TRP A 253 2.75 -9.04 -15.52
CA TRP A 253 3.26 -9.08 -14.15
C TRP A 253 3.73 -7.71 -13.66
N PHE A 254 4.42 -6.94 -14.50
CA PHE A 254 4.90 -5.60 -14.17
C PHE A 254 3.73 -4.65 -13.92
N LEU A 255 2.67 -4.72 -14.74
CA LEU A 255 1.42 -4.02 -14.46
C LEU A 255 0.84 -4.46 -13.11
N GLY A 256 0.77 -5.78 -12.83
CA GLY A 256 0.34 -6.31 -11.54
C GLY A 256 1.16 -5.78 -10.36
N MET A 257 2.46 -5.57 -10.54
CA MET A 257 3.35 -4.98 -9.53
C MET A 257 3.02 -3.51 -9.28
N VAL A 258 2.99 -2.67 -10.32
CA VAL A 258 2.66 -1.24 -10.20
C VAL A 258 1.25 -1.06 -9.64
N ASP A 259 0.33 -1.92 -10.05
CA ASP A 259 -1.04 -1.91 -9.59
C ASP A 259 -1.15 -2.25 -8.09
N GLN A 260 -0.32 -3.17 -7.59
CA GLN A 260 -0.17 -3.48 -6.16
C GLN A 260 0.35 -2.26 -5.37
N TRP A 261 1.32 -1.52 -5.91
CA TRP A 261 1.93 -0.35 -5.25
C TRP A 261 0.94 0.79 -5.00
N ARG A 262 -0.07 0.94 -5.85
CA ARG A 262 -1.15 1.93 -5.68
C ARG A 262 -1.95 1.74 -4.39
N GLY A 263 -1.78 0.63 -3.67
CA GLY A 263 -2.28 0.45 -2.31
C GLY A 263 -3.80 0.57 -2.16
N MET A 264 -4.57 0.40 -3.26
CA MET A 264 -6.02 0.59 -3.25
C MET A 264 -6.67 -0.32 -2.22
N TYR A 265 -7.19 0.29 -1.15
CA TYR A 265 -7.97 -0.39 -0.12
C TYR A 265 -9.16 -1.09 -0.80
N ARG A 266 -9.31 -2.41 -0.59
CA ARG A 266 -10.32 -3.35 -1.15
C ARG A 266 -9.90 -4.22 -2.33
N ARG A 267 -8.60 -4.41 -2.60
CA ARG A 267 -8.20 -5.55 -3.45
C ARG A 267 -8.64 -6.87 -2.84
N GLN A 268 -9.24 -7.73 -3.66
CA GLN A 268 -9.59 -9.09 -3.27
C GLN A 268 -8.39 -10.04 -3.39
N TYR A 269 -7.43 -9.72 -4.27
CA TYR A 269 -6.26 -10.55 -4.55
C TYR A 269 -5.01 -9.68 -4.68
N GLY A 270 -3.87 -10.20 -4.22
CA GLY A 270 -2.55 -9.63 -4.54
C GLY A 270 -2.01 -10.13 -5.88
N ASN A 271 -0.92 -9.54 -6.38
CA ASN A 271 -0.16 -10.10 -7.49
C ASN A 271 0.33 -11.51 -7.11
N SER A 272 -0.34 -12.51 -7.68
CA SER A 272 -0.21 -13.92 -7.27
C SER A 272 0.75 -14.72 -8.13
N THR A 273 1.34 -14.06 -9.13
CA THR A 273 2.36 -14.60 -10.02
C THR A 273 3.71 -13.97 -9.74
N MET A 274 4.77 -14.71 -10.02
CA MET A 274 6.15 -14.34 -9.74
C MET A 274 7.06 -14.80 -10.89
N PRO A 275 7.80 -13.90 -11.57
CA PRO A 275 8.85 -14.26 -12.49
C PRO A 275 9.94 -15.06 -11.79
N LEU A 276 10.42 -16.10 -12.46
CA LEU A 276 11.44 -17.00 -11.97
C LEU A 276 12.54 -17.10 -13.03
N LEU A 277 13.62 -16.35 -12.83
CA LEU A 277 14.75 -16.27 -13.75
C LEU A 277 15.73 -17.41 -13.46
N ILE A 278 15.95 -18.29 -14.43
CA ILE A 278 16.73 -19.52 -14.28
C ILE A 278 17.94 -19.45 -15.22
N SER A 279 19.14 -19.60 -14.66
CA SER A 279 20.38 -19.71 -15.45
C SER A 279 21.55 -20.04 -14.54
N LYS A 280 22.71 -20.33 -15.12
CA LYS A 280 23.96 -20.42 -14.35
C LYS A 280 24.28 -19.09 -13.64
N GLN A 281 25.21 -19.15 -12.69
CA GLN A 281 25.73 -17.96 -12.02
C GLN A 281 26.39 -17.01 -13.04
N GLY A 282 26.40 -15.70 -12.74
CA GLY A 282 27.04 -14.68 -13.59
C GLY A 282 26.18 -14.11 -14.72
N TYR A 283 24.87 -14.41 -14.75
CA TYR A 283 23.94 -13.96 -15.80
C TYR A 283 23.24 -12.63 -15.49
N ASN A 284 23.70 -11.87 -14.50
CA ASN A 284 23.13 -10.58 -14.08
C ASN A 284 21.67 -10.62 -13.57
N LYS A 285 21.13 -11.79 -13.18
CA LYS A 285 19.75 -11.95 -12.69
C LYS A 285 19.40 -11.00 -11.54
N SER A 286 20.16 -11.02 -10.43
CA SER A 286 19.89 -10.18 -9.26
C SER A 286 20.07 -8.68 -9.57
N THR A 287 20.98 -8.33 -10.48
CA THR A 287 21.16 -6.95 -10.99
C THR A 287 19.94 -6.49 -11.79
N PHE A 288 19.37 -7.35 -12.63
CA PHE A 288 18.12 -7.07 -13.33
C PHE A 288 16.96 -6.84 -12.36
N CYS A 289 16.77 -7.73 -11.36
CA CYS A 289 15.73 -7.57 -10.34
C CYS A 289 15.85 -6.23 -9.60
N ARG A 290 17.06 -5.85 -9.18
CA ARG A 290 17.30 -4.58 -8.49
C ARG A 290 17.00 -3.37 -9.39
N ARG A 291 17.34 -3.47 -10.68
CA ARG A 291 17.07 -2.42 -11.68
C ARG A 291 15.59 -2.20 -11.96
N LEU A 292 14.69 -3.10 -11.55
CA LEU A 292 13.25 -2.88 -11.74
C LEU A 292 12.72 -1.72 -10.89
N ILE A 293 13.37 -1.41 -9.77
CA ILE A 293 12.94 -0.36 -8.84
C ILE A 293 13.65 0.96 -9.17
N PRO A 294 12.92 2.10 -9.23
CA PRO A 294 13.52 3.41 -9.47
C PRO A 294 14.42 3.81 -8.30
N THR A 295 15.39 4.67 -8.57
CA THR A 295 16.47 4.99 -7.62
C THR A 295 15.92 5.64 -6.34
N GLU A 296 14.91 6.50 -6.50
CA GLU A 296 14.19 7.20 -5.45
C GLU A 296 13.41 6.24 -4.52
N LEU A 297 13.07 5.04 -5.01
CA LEU A 297 12.37 3.99 -4.26
C LEU A 297 13.26 2.77 -3.99
N SER A 298 14.58 2.92 -4.10
CA SER A 298 15.55 1.81 -3.93
C SER A 298 15.42 1.07 -2.59
N TRP A 299 14.99 1.77 -1.54
CA TRP A 299 14.65 1.19 -0.24
C TRP A 299 13.56 0.11 -0.29
N GLY A 300 12.73 0.13 -1.34
CA GLY A 300 11.63 -0.80 -1.56
C GLY A 300 12.04 -2.15 -2.15
N PHE A 301 13.33 -2.37 -2.41
CA PHE A 301 13.86 -3.65 -2.89
C PHE A 301 14.47 -4.47 -1.74
N SER A 302 14.22 -5.77 -1.72
CA SER A 302 14.85 -6.72 -0.77
C SER A 302 15.32 -7.97 -1.50
N ASP A 303 16.57 -8.40 -1.27
CA ASP A 303 17.19 -9.59 -1.86
C ASP A 303 17.56 -10.69 -0.83
N ASN A 304 17.55 -10.37 0.46
CA ASN A 304 18.06 -11.26 1.52
C ASN A 304 16.95 -11.82 2.42
N MET A 305 15.80 -12.16 1.83
CA MET A 305 14.62 -12.54 2.60
C MET A 305 14.59 -14.03 2.94
N ILE A 306 14.72 -14.35 4.22
CA ILE A 306 14.63 -15.72 4.72
C ILE A 306 13.16 -16.07 5.01
N LEU A 307 12.64 -17.11 4.33
CA LEU A 307 11.25 -17.57 4.48
C LEU A 307 11.01 -18.46 5.72
N SER A 308 11.75 -18.24 6.81
CA SER A 308 11.66 -19.04 8.04
C SER A 308 10.59 -18.54 9.01
N GLU A 309 10.42 -17.21 9.15
CA GLU A 309 9.48 -16.61 10.08
C GLU A 309 8.31 -15.92 9.36
N LYS A 310 7.10 -16.48 9.48
CA LYS A 310 5.88 -15.92 8.88
C LYS A 310 5.66 -14.44 9.18
N ARG A 311 5.94 -14.00 10.41
CA ARG A 311 5.73 -12.62 10.83
C ARG A 311 6.67 -11.64 10.10
N GLN A 312 7.96 -11.98 9.99
CA GLN A 312 8.92 -11.17 9.23
C GLN A 312 8.49 -11.08 7.76
N VAL A 313 7.97 -12.18 7.22
CA VAL A 313 7.52 -12.22 5.83
C VAL A 313 6.33 -11.31 5.57
N LEU A 314 5.33 -11.36 6.44
CA LEU A 314 4.19 -10.45 6.36
C LEU A 314 4.61 -8.99 6.53
N GLN A 315 5.55 -8.69 7.43
CA GLN A 315 6.12 -7.35 7.62
C GLN A 315 6.82 -6.84 6.37
N ALA A 316 7.69 -7.65 5.78
CA ALA A 316 8.37 -7.32 4.53
C ALA A 316 7.36 -7.04 3.40
N MET A 317 6.27 -7.81 3.32
CA MET A 317 5.23 -7.60 2.31
C MET A 317 4.49 -6.26 2.41
N SER A 318 4.42 -5.66 3.61
CA SER A 318 3.87 -4.30 3.80
C SER A 318 4.88 -3.18 3.62
N GLN A 319 6.18 -3.49 3.70
CA GLN A 319 7.25 -2.49 3.75
C GLN A 319 8.03 -2.39 2.44
N PHE A 320 8.18 -3.48 1.71
CA PHE A 320 8.90 -3.51 0.44
C PHE A 320 7.94 -3.50 -0.75
N LEU A 321 8.46 -3.08 -1.90
CA LEU A 321 7.79 -2.98 -3.19
C LEU A 321 8.04 -4.21 -4.06
N LEU A 322 9.27 -4.73 -4.01
CA LEU A 322 9.69 -5.93 -4.71
C LEU A 322 10.61 -6.75 -3.81
N ILE A 323 10.22 -8.00 -3.59
CA ILE A 323 10.98 -8.99 -2.84
C ILE A 323 11.58 -9.97 -3.85
N ASN A 324 12.90 -10.03 -3.94
CA ASN A 324 13.63 -11.04 -4.66
C ASN A 324 13.90 -12.24 -3.76
N LEU A 325 13.41 -13.42 -4.14
CA LEU A 325 13.76 -14.69 -3.54
C LEU A 325 14.98 -15.23 -4.28
N ASP A 326 16.17 -14.87 -3.81
CA ASP A 326 17.41 -15.40 -4.38
C ASP A 326 17.60 -16.87 -4.01
N GLU A 327 18.35 -17.59 -4.85
CA GLU A 327 18.64 -19.01 -4.71
C GLU A 327 17.37 -19.83 -4.43
N PHE A 328 16.33 -19.64 -5.24
CA PHE A 328 15.02 -20.26 -5.07
C PHE A 328 15.09 -21.79 -4.91
N ASN A 329 16.11 -22.43 -5.50
CA ASN A 329 16.42 -23.86 -5.37
C ASN A 329 16.75 -24.31 -3.93
N GLN A 330 17.13 -23.40 -3.02
CA GLN A 330 17.38 -23.72 -1.61
C GLN A 330 16.10 -23.72 -0.76
N ILE A 331 15.01 -23.12 -1.26
CA ILE A 331 13.73 -23.10 -0.53
C ILE A 331 13.16 -24.52 -0.58
N SER A 332 12.93 -25.10 0.61
CA SER A 332 12.45 -26.48 0.70
C SER A 332 11.08 -26.65 0.01
N PRO A 333 10.81 -27.82 -0.60
CA PRO A 333 9.53 -28.09 -1.26
C PRO A 333 8.32 -27.76 -0.37
N GLN A 334 8.35 -28.15 0.90
CA GLN A 334 7.26 -27.91 1.85
C GLN A 334 6.93 -26.42 2.01
N VAL A 335 7.94 -25.55 2.05
CA VAL A 335 7.77 -24.09 2.13
C VAL A 335 7.20 -23.55 0.80
N GLN A 336 7.63 -24.08 -0.34
CA GLN A 336 7.08 -23.71 -1.65
C GLN A 336 5.58 -24.08 -1.77
N GLN A 337 5.20 -25.35 -1.50
CA GLN A 337 3.82 -25.83 -1.76
C GLN A 337 2.79 -25.21 -0.81
N GLY A 338 3.18 -24.97 0.45
CA GLY A 338 2.27 -24.47 1.48
C GLY A 338 2.41 -22.97 1.72
N PHE A 339 3.57 -22.56 2.21
CA PHE A 339 3.77 -21.22 2.75
C PHE A 339 3.76 -20.15 1.64
N LEU A 340 4.59 -20.32 0.61
CA LEU A 340 4.68 -19.35 -0.49
C LEU A 340 3.37 -19.24 -1.27
N LYS A 341 2.70 -20.37 -1.53
CA LYS A 341 1.38 -20.41 -2.20
C LYS A 341 0.34 -19.55 -1.49
N ASN A 342 0.27 -19.63 -0.17
CA ASN A 342 -0.66 -18.84 0.63
C ASN A 342 -0.27 -17.36 0.64
N LEU A 343 1.01 -17.04 0.78
CA LEU A 343 1.50 -15.66 0.81
C LEU A 343 1.23 -14.91 -0.49
N LEU A 344 1.50 -15.54 -1.63
CA LEU A 344 1.29 -14.94 -2.95
C LEU A 344 -0.18 -14.56 -3.20
N GLN A 345 -1.14 -15.18 -2.51
CA GLN A 345 -2.57 -14.88 -2.65
C GLN A 345 -3.05 -13.72 -1.80
N LEU A 346 -2.34 -13.36 -0.72
CA LEU A 346 -2.81 -12.38 0.25
C LEU A 346 -2.90 -10.98 -0.39
N PRO A 347 -4.07 -10.30 -0.34
CA PRO A 347 -4.20 -8.90 -0.76
C PRO A 347 -3.75 -7.91 0.33
N THR A 348 -3.88 -8.29 1.60
CA THR A 348 -3.55 -7.49 2.77
C THR A 348 -2.79 -8.35 3.78
N VAL A 349 -2.05 -7.70 4.68
CA VAL A 349 -1.27 -8.37 5.71
C VAL A 349 -1.68 -7.88 7.09
N LYS A 350 -1.89 -8.81 8.02
CA LYS A 350 -2.23 -8.52 9.40
C LYS A 350 -0.98 -8.63 10.26
N ILE A 351 -0.53 -7.51 10.80
CA ILE A 351 0.73 -7.39 11.53
C ILE A 351 0.46 -6.65 12.83
N LYS A 352 1.06 -7.11 13.93
CA LYS A 352 1.18 -6.33 15.16
C LYS A 352 2.47 -5.49 15.06
N PRO A 353 2.39 -4.15 14.98
CA PRO A 353 3.58 -3.32 14.93
C PRO A 353 4.46 -3.52 16.17
N PRO A 354 5.79 -3.34 16.07
CA PRO A 354 6.62 -3.20 17.26
C PRO A 354 6.02 -2.12 18.17
N TYR A 355 5.76 -2.46 19.43
CA TYR A 355 5.11 -1.58 20.43
C TYR A 355 3.61 -1.27 20.22
N GLY A 356 2.98 -1.80 19.17
CA GLY A 356 1.53 -1.72 19.00
C GLY A 356 0.79 -2.64 19.97
N SER A 357 -0.28 -2.16 20.60
CA SER A 357 -1.13 -2.99 21.46
C SER A 357 -2.00 -3.97 20.66
N HIS A 358 -2.41 -3.60 19.45
CA HIS A 358 -3.34 -4.36 18.61
C HIS A 358 -2.74 -4.78 17.26
N VAL A 359 -3.26 -5.87 16.69
CA VAL A 359 -2.99 -6.28 15.31
C VAL A 359 -3.67 -5.28 14.39
N GLN A 360 -2.92 -4.77 13.42
CA GLN A 360 -3.40 -3.86 12.40
C GLN A 360 -3.33 -4.53 11.03
N GLU A 361 -4.22 -4.13 10.14
CA GLU A 361 -4.23 -4.59 8.75
C GLU A 361 -3.56 -3.54 7.87
N PHE A 362 -2.54 -3.97 7.14
CA PHE A 362 -1.78 -3.14 6.21
C PHE A 362 -2.02 -3.62 4.78
N PRO A 363 -2.06 -2.72 3.79
CA PRO A 363 -2.04 -3.12 2.40
C PRO A 363 -0.76 -3.90 2.11
N ARG A 364 -0.85 -4.96 1.30
CA ARG A 364 0.35 -5.58 0.73
C ARG A 364 0.86 -4.66 -0.38
N LEU A 365 2.11 -4.24 -0.30
CA LEU A 365 2.78 -3.47 -1.35
C LEU A 365 3.66 -4.37 -2.22
N ALA A 366 4.26 -5.40 -1.62
CA ALA A 366 5.26 -6.20 -2.29
C ALA A 366 4.69 -7.12 -3.38
N SER A 367 5.34 -7.07 -4.55
CA SER A 367 5.37 -8.20 -5.49
C SER A 367 6.62 -9.03 -5.28
N PHE A 368 6.61 -10.26 -5.81
CA PHE A 368 7.74 -11.16 -5.71
C PHE A 368 8.36 -11.40 -7.08
N ILE A 369 9.68 -11.62 -7.07
CA ILE A 369 10.50 -12.14 -8.17
C ILE A 369 11.46 -13.16 -7.58
N ALA A 370 11.91 -14.13 -8.36
CA ALA A 370 12.83 -15.16 -7.89
C ALA A 370 13.94 -15.42 -8.90
N THR A 371 15.10 -15.81 -8.37
CA THR A 371 16.28 -16.17 -9.15
C THR A 371 16.75 -17.56 -8.75
N SER A 372 17.12 -18.38 -9.74
CA SER A 372 17.63 -19.73 -9.50
C SER A 372 18.86 -20.02 -10.35
N ASN A 373 19.75 -20.84 -9.80
CA ASN A 373 20.90 -21.41 -10.50
C ASN A 373 20.66 -22.83 -11.03
N MET A 374 19.51 -23.43 -10.70
CA MET A 374 19.12 -24.79 -11.10
C MET A 374 17.79 -24.78 -11.84
N THR A 375 17.59 -25.72 -12.76
CA THR A 375 16.36 -25.89 -13.55
C THR A 375 15.30 -26.68 -12.79
N ASP A 376 15.72 -27.68 -12.02
CA ASP A 376 14.82 -28.58 -11.29
C ASP A 376 14.42 -27.94 -9.95
N ILE A 377 13.45 -27.03 -9.97
CA ILE A 377 13.13 -26.19 -8.80
C ILE A 377 11.66 -26.17 -8.40
N LEU A 378 10.77 -26.54 -9.33
CA LEU A 378 9.34 -26.51 -9.08
C LEU A 378 8.87 -27.87 -8.56
N SER A 379 8.52 -27.92 -7.28
CA SER A 379 8.17 -29.17 -6.59
C SER A 379 6.66 -29.44 -6.44
N ASP A 380 5.79 -28.46 -6.75
CA ASP A 380 4.32 -28.58 -6.63
C ASP A 380 3.63 -28.39 -7.99
N PRO A 381 3.22 -29.49 -8.66
CA PRO A 381 2.47 -29.43 -9.92
C PRO A 381 1.22 -28.53 -9.87
N SER A 382 0.56 -28.42 -8.71
CA SER A 382 -0.64 -27.56 -8.52
C SER A 382 -0.30 -26.07 -8.30
N GLY A 383 0.93 -25.80 -7.87
CA GLY A 383 1.47 -24.49 -7.53
C GLY A 383 2.10 -23.77 -8.73
N ASN A 384 2.53 -24.54 -9.75
CA ASN A 384 3.31 -24.08 -10.89
C ASN A 384 2.70 -22.92 -11.67
N ARG A 385 1.37 -22.75 -11.65
CA ARG A 385 0.71 -21.59 -12.27
C ARG A 385 1.14 -20.22 -11.74
N ARG A 386 1.76 -20.16 -10.56
CA ARG A 386 2.19 -18.90 -9.91
C ARG A 386 3.61 -18.48 -10.30
N PHE A 387 4.35 -19.33 -11.00
CA PHE A 387 5.72 -19.03 -11.41
C PHE A 387 5.73 -18.73 -12.90
N LEU A 388 6.38 -17.66 -13.32
CA LEU A 388 6.62 -17.37 -14.74
C LEU A 388 8.07 -17.79 -15.01
N GLY A 389 8.27 -19.10 -15.20
CA GLY A 389 9.58 -19.70 -15.36
C GLY A 389 10.21 -19.32 -16.69
N VAL A 390 11.42 -18.78 -16.65
CA VAL A 390 12.18 -18.42 -17.84
C VAL A 390 13.63 -18.85 -17.68
N GLU A 391 14.08 -19.72 -18.58
CA GLU A 391 15.49 -20.07 -18.71
C GLU A 391 16.18 -19.06 -19.62
N LEU A 392 17.30 -18.51 -19.15
CA LEU A 392 18.07 -17.54 -19.93
C LEU A 392 19.08 -18.27 -20.81
N THR A 393 19.15 -17.83 -22.07
CA THR A 393 20.11 -18.34 -23.06
C THR A 393 21.45 -17.60 -23.04
N GLY A 394 21.52 -16.47 -22.33
CA GLY A 394 22.74 -15.68 -22.15
C GLY A 394 22.63 -14.69 -20.98
N PRO A 395 23.71 -13.95 -20.66
CA PRO A 395 23.66 -12.92 -19.63
C PRO A 395 22.67 -11.81 -19.97
N ILE A 396 21.93 -11.32 -18.97
CA ILE A 396 21.02 -10.17 -19.16
C ILE A 396 21.86 -8.93 -19.47
N ASP A 397 21.47 -8.19 -20.52
CA ASP A 397 22.07 -6.89 -20.82
C ASP A 397 21.62 -5.85 -19.78
N VAL A 398 22.58 -5.39 -18.98
CA VAL A 398 22.38 -4.39 -17.94
C VAL A 398 23.11 -3.07 -18.20
N SER A 399 23.67 -2.90 -19.39
CA SER A 399 24.48 -1.74 -19.76
C SER A 399 23.66 -0.44 -19.93
N GLY A 400 22.44 -0.55 -20.45
CA GLY A 400 21.57 0.59 -20.71
C GLY A 400 21.04 1.26 -19.43
N ARG A 401 20.89 2.59 -19.43
CA ARG A 401 20.18 3.29 -18.35
C ARG A 401 18.67 3.19 -18.59
N LEU A 402 17.92 2.82 -17.55
CA LEU A 402 16.46 2.77 -17.63
C LEU A 402 15.90 4.17 -17.43
N ASN A 403 14.98 4.56 -18.30
CA ASN A 403 14.15 5.73 -18.07
C ASN A 403 12.96 5.28 -17.21
N TYR A 404 13.13 5.36 -15.89
CA TYR A 404 12.13 4.94 -14.91
C TYR A 404 10.82 5.72 -15.03
N GLU A 405 10.90 7.04 -15.19
CA GLU A 405 9.71 7.89 -15.36
C GLU A 405 8.84 7.40 -16.51
N GLN A 406 9.44 7.11 -17.66
CA GLN A 406 8.71 6.61 -18.83
C GLN A 406 8.23 5.15 -18.67
N LEU A 407 9.02 4.30 -17.99
CA LEU A 407 8.64 2.91 -17.72
C LEU A 407 7.38 2.83 -16.84
N TYR A 408 7.34 3.64 -15.78
CA TYR A 408 6.20 3.70 -14.87
C TYR A 408 5.05 4.53 -15.43
N ALA A 409 5.30 5.56 -16.24
CA ALA A 409 4.25 6.27 -16.97
C ALA A 409 3.50 5.35 -17.94
N GLN A 410 4.21 4.45 -18.63
CA GLN A 410 3.59 3.41 -19.46
C GLN A 410 2.67 2.52 -18.63
N ALA A 411 3.16 2.02 -17.49
CA ALA A 411 2.38 1.13 -16.62
C ALA A 411 1.13 1.83 -16.06
N MET A 412 1.28 3.07 -15.59
CA MET A 412 0.16 3.87 -15.08
C MET A 412 -0.90 4.11 -16.16
N GLN A 413 -0.49 4.48 -17.38
CA GLN A 413 -1.46 4.69 -18.46
C GLN A 413 -2.19 3.39 -18.84
N ALA A 414 -1.49 2.26 -18.91
CA ALA A 414 -2.10 0.96 -19.18
C ALA A 414 -3.16 0.60 -18.12
N LEU A 415 -2.83 0.83 -16.84
CA LEU A 415 -3.76 0.60 -15.73
C LEU A 415 -4.96 1.57 -15.74
N GLU A 416 -4.78 2.83 -16.13
CA GLU A 416 -5.88 3.80 -16.30
C GLU A 416 -6.83 3.41 -17.43
N ARG A 417 -6.30 2.79 -18.49
CA ARG A 417 -7.09 2.23 -19.60
C ARG A 417 -7.78 0.90 -19.25
N GLY A 418 -7.54 0.36 -18.06
CA GLY A 418 -8.10 -0.92 -17.63
C GLY A 418 -7.45 -2.12 -18.29
N GLU A 419 -6.20 -2.00 -18.76
CA GLU A 419 -5.44 -3.15 -19.23
C GLU A 419 -5.25 -4.17 -18.11
N LYS A 420 -5.18 -5.44 -18.51
CA LYS A 420 -5.20 -6.56 -17.59
C LYS A 420 -3.86 -6.68 -16.84
N SER A 421 -3.92 -6.73 -15.52
CA SER A 421 -2.76 -6.88 -14.62
C SER A 421 -2.66 -8.27 -13.97
N TYR A 422 -3.38 -9.25 -14.52
CA TYR A 422 -3.48 -10.62 -14.02
C TYR A 422 -3.57 -11.61 -15.19
N PHE A 423 -3.34 -12.89 -14.92
CA PHE A 423 -3.47 -13.96 -15.92
C PHE A 423 -4.82 -14.66 -15.83
N ASP A 424 -5.43 -14.96 -16.98
CA ASP A 424 -6.67 -15.76 -17.01
C ASP A 424 -6.36 -17.27 -17.04
N ALA A 425 -7.42 -18.07 -17.11
CA ALA A 425 -7.31 -19.53 -17.13
C ALA A 425 -6.55 -20.06 -18.36
N LYS A 426 -6.67 -19.42 -19.54
CA LYS A 426 -5.99 -19.85 -20.76
C LYS A 426 -4.49 -19.55 -20.65
N GLU A 427 -4.13 -18.33 -20.27
CA GLU A 427 -2.72 -17.95 -20.06
C GLU A 427 -2.08 -18.78 -18.95
N THR A 428 -2.82 -19.02 -17.87
CA THR A 428 -2.40 -19.90 -16.78
C THR A 428 -2.09 -21.31 -17.27
N ALA A 429 -2.89 -21.87 -18.18
CA ALA A 429 -2.64 -23.19 -18.75
C ALA A 429 -1.34 -23.21 -19.58
N ILE A 430 -1.06 -22.15 -20.36
CA ILE A 430 0.19 -22.01 -21.11
C ILE A 430 1.38 -21.90 -20.16
N ILE A 431 1.29 -21.08 -19.11
CA ILE A 431 2.33 -20.96 -18.07
C ILE A 431 2.62 -22.33 -17.46
N MET A 432 1.57 -23.08 -17.09
CA MET A 432 1.73 -24.44 -16.54
C MET A 432 2.41 -25.39 -17.53
N GLN A 433 2.06 -25.32 -18.82
CA GLN A 433 2.67 -26.15 -19.85
C GLN A 433 4.18 -25.88 -19.99
N TYR A 434 4.58 -24.60 -20.05
CA TYR A 434 6.00 -24.23 -20.14
C TYR A 434 6.78 -24.54 -18.86
N ASN A 435 6.16 -24.44 -17.69
CA ASN A 435 6.82 -24.74 -16.43
C ASN A 435 7.15 -26.22 -16.21
N ARG A 436 6.59 -27.13 -17.02
CA ARG A 436 6.87 -28.58 -16.94
C ARG A 436 8.36 -28.90 -17.03
N GLN A 437 9.11 -28.13 -17.81
CA GLN A 437 10.56 -28.31 -17.97
C GLN A 437 11.35 -27.98 -16.70
N PHE A 438 10.77 -27.26 -15.75
CA PHE A 438 11.38 -26.87 -14.47
C PHE A 438 10.87 -27.69 -13.29
N GLU A 439 10.00 -28.67 -13.54
CA GLU A 439 9.45 -29.55 -12.52
C GLU A 439 10.50 -30.52 -11.99
N GLN A 440 10.63 -30.56 -10.66
CA GLN A 440 11.41 -31.60 -10.00
C GLN A 440 10.72 -32.96 -10.20
N ILE A 441 11.38 -33.86 -10.91
CA ILE A 441 10.91 -35.23 -11.02
C ILE A 441 11.26 -35.97 -9.73
N SER A 442 10.23 -36.37 -8.98
CA SER A 442 10.45 -37.15 -7.77
C SER A 442 11.14 -38.49 -8.09
N PRO A 443 12.03 -39.02 -7.23
CA PRO A 443 12.66 -40.33 -7.45
C PRO A 443 11.63 -41.45 -7.66
N ILE A 444 10.47 -41.31 -7.02
CA ILE A 444 9.33 -42.22 -7.15
C ILE A 444 8.77 -42.19 -8.58
N LYS A 445 8.54 -40.98 -9.12
CA LYS A 445 8.08 -40.79 -10.50
C LYS A 445 9.12 -41.31 -11.51
N GLN A 446 10.42 -41.13 -11.25
CA GLN A 446 11.49 -41.72 -12.08
C GLN A 446 11.43 -43.25 -12.09
N CYS A 447 11.34 -43.88 -10.91
CA CYS A 447 11.23 -45.34 -10.79
C CYS A 447 9.98 -45.86 -11.52
N PHE A 448 8.86 -45.15 -11.39
CA PHE A 448 7.63 -45.47 -12.10
C PHE A 448 7.83 -45.43 -13.62
N LEU A 449 8.36 -44.33 -14.17
CA LEU A 449 8.54 -44.14 -15.62
C LEU A 449 9.56 -45.11 -16.26
N GLN A 450 10.41 -45.76 -15.45
CA GLN A 450 11.31 -46.83 -15.89
C GLN A 450 10.65 -48.22 -15.97
N VAL A 451 9.48 -48.40 -15.38
CA VAL A 451 8.76 -49.70 -15.34
C VAL A 451 7.43 -49.64 -16.05
N PHE A 452 6.78 -48.47 -16.01
CA PHE A 452 5.44 -48.28 -16.49
C PHE A 452 5.36 -47.09 -17.46
N GLU A 453 4.41 -47.17 -18.38
CA GLU A 453 3.92 -46.05 -19.18
C GLU A 453 2.42 -45.84 -18.96
N PRO A 454 1.91 -44.60 -19.03
CA PRO A 454 0.48 -44.36 -19.06
C PRO A 454 -0.17 -45.00 -20.28
N ALA A 455 -1.22 -45.81 -20.11
CA ALA A 455 -1.91 -46.40 -21.25
C ALA A 455 -2.98 -45.46 -21.84
N SER A 456 -3.06 -45.39 -23.16
CA SER A 456 -4.06 -44.56 -23.86
C SER A 456 -5.47 -45.16 -23.79
N THR A 457 -5.60 -46.50 -23.84
CA THR A 457 -6.87 -47.22 -23.83
C THR A 457 -6.82 -48.41 -22.84
N PRO A 458 -7.97 -48.81 -22.26
CA PRO A 458 -8.05 -49.98 -21.37
C PRO A 458 -7.64 -51.31 -22.02
N GLU A 459 -7.66 -51.38 -23.35
CA GLU A 459 -7.31 -52.59 -24.11
C GLU A 459 -5.81 -52.84 -24.17
N ASN A 460 -5.01 -51.76 -24.12
CA ASN A 460 -3.55 -51.81 -24.23
C ASN A 460 -2.86 -51.69 -22.86
N GLY A 461 -3.61 -51.70 -21.75
CA GLY A 461 -3.06 -51.52 -20.41
C GLY A 461 -3.83 -52.26 -19.34
N GLU A 462 -3.22 -52.37 -18.16
CA GLU A 462 -3.78 -53.02 -16.98
C GLU A 462 -4.12 -51.95 -15.93
N TYR A 463 -5.26 -52.11 -15.26
CA TYR A 463 -5.59 -51.29 -14.08
C TYR A 463 -4.90 -51.88 -12.85
N LEU A 464 -3.94 -51.14 -12.28
CA LEU A 464 -3.23 -51.53 -11.07
C LEU A 464 -3.51 -50.54 -9.92
N MET A 465 -3.71 -51.08 -8.72
CA MET A 465 -3.76 -50.27 -7.50
C MET A 465 -2.36 -49.73 -7.14
N ALA A 466 -2.31 -48.61 -6.41
CA ALA A 466 -1.04 -48.04 -5.94
C ALA A 466 -0.18 -49.04 -5.14
N ALA A 467 -0.80 -49.94 -4.37
CA ALA A 467 -0.09 -51.00 -3.65
C ALA A 467 0.57 -52.02 -4.59
N ALA A 468 -0.12 -52.47 -5.65
CA ALA A 468 0.44 -53.38 -6.63
C ALA A 468 1.59 -52.73 -7.43
N ILE A 469 1.42 -51.47 -7.81
CA ILE A 469 2.49 -50.68 -8.45
C ILE A 469 3.69 -50.56 -7.50
N PHE A 470 3.45 -50.27 -6.22
CA PHE A 470 4.50 -50.19 -5.20
C PHE A 470 5.28 -51.49 -5.08
N ASP A 471 4.59 -52.64 -5.02
CA ASP A 471 5.25 -53.94 -4.88
C ASP A 471 6.11 -54.27 -6.09
N ILE A 472 5.65 -53.97 -7.31
CA ILE A 472 6.42 -54.17 -8.54
C ILE A 472 7.67 -53.26 -8.55
N LEU A 473 7.52 -51.99 -8.17
CA LEU A 473 8.66 -51.07 -8.05
C LEU A 473 9.65 -51.56 -6.98
N LYS A 474 9.16 -52.06 -5.85
CA LYS A 474 10.00 -52.58 -4.76
C LYS A 474 10.72 -53.87 -5.17
N GLN A 475 10.10 -54.73 -5.98
CA GLN A 475 10.76 -55.91 -6.53
C GLN A 475 11.91 -55.56 -7.47
N LYS A 476 11.75 -54.53 -8.32
CA LYS A 476 12.78 -54.11 -9.27
C LYS A 476 13.92 -53.31 -8.63
N PHE A 477 13.60 -52.37 -7.75
CA PHE A 477 14.56 -51.41 -7.20
C PHE A 477 15.02 -51.74 -5.76
N GLY A 478 14.35 -52.67 -5.07
CA GLY A 478 14.71 -53.11 -3.73
C GLY A 478 14.75 -51.96 -2.71
N SER A 479 15.81 -51.93 -1.91
CA SER A 479 16.05 -50.91 -0.89
C SER A 479 16.38 -49.51 -1.43
N SER A 480 16.68 -49.38 -2.74
CA SER A 480 16.91 -48.07 -3.36
C SER A 480 15.62 -47.25 -3.54
N LEU A 481 14.46 -47.91 -3.48
CA LEU A 481 13.15 -47.27 -3.51
C LEU A 481 12.86 -46.60 -2.15
N GLN A 482 13.30 -45.36 -1.96
CA GLN A 482 13.07 -44.52 -0.77
C GLN A 482 11.61 -44.02 -0.66
N VAL A 483 10.63 -44.90 -0.83
CA VAL A 483 9.21 -44.57 -0.68
C VAL A 483 8.77 -44.89 0.76
N SER A 484 8.58 -43.85 1.57
CA SER A 484 8.18 -44.00 2.97
C SER A 484 6.71 -44.39 3.17
N SER A 485 5.85 -44.29 2.14
CA SER A 485 4.42 -44.63 2.24
C SER A 485 3.74 -44.83 0.88
N ILE A 486 2.85 -45.83 0.79
CA ILE A 486 1.96 -46.08 -0.37
C ILE A 486 1.04 -44.87 -0.63
N GLN A 487 0.65 -44.12 0.41
CA GLN A 487 -0.15 -42.90 0.23
C GLN A 487 0.61 -41.82 -0.54
N LYS A 488 1.93 -41.69 -0.30
CA LYS A 488 2.79 -40.76 -1.03
C LYS A 488 2.89 -41.17 -2.49
N LEU A 489 3.09 -42.45 -2.77
CA LEU A 489 3.06 -42.99 -4.14
C LEU A 489 1.72 -42.70 -4.83
N GLY A 490 0.59 -42.94 -4.16
CA GLY A 490 -0.73 -42.66 -4.72
C GLY A 490 -0.92 -41.20 -5.14
N ARG A 491 -0.43 -40.24 -4.35
CA ARG A 491 -0.43 -38.82 -4.71
C ARG A 491 0.48 -38.51 -5.90
N GLU A 492 1.67 -39.10 -5.94
CA GLU A 492 2.58 -38.95 -7.08
C GLU A 492 1.96 -39.47 -8.38
N LEU A 493 1.34 -40.66 -8.34
CA LEU A 493 0.66 -41.27 -9.50
C LEU A 493 -0.45 -40.37 -10.05
N GLN A 494 -1.24 -39.73 -9.18
CA GLN A 494 -2.28 -38.77 -9.61
C GLN A 494 -1.72 -37.56 -10.38
N ASN A 495 -0.45 -37.22 -10.16
CA ASN A 495 0.22 -36.10 -10.81
C ASN A 495 1.02 -36.53 -12.06
N ILE A 496 0.97 -37.81 -12.45
CA ILE A 496 1.61 -38.28 -13.70
C ILE A 496 0.69 -37.96 -14.87
N GLU A 497 1.22 -37.20 -15.82
CA GLU A 497 0.48 -36.80 -17.02
C GLU A 497 0.06 -38.01 -17.87
N GLY A 498 -1.16 -37.98 -18.39
CA GLY A 498 -1.72 -39.05 -19.20
C GLY A 498 -2.16 -40.29 -18.41
N LEU A 499 -1.87 -40.37 -17.11
CA LEU A 499 -2.23 -41.53 -16.28
C LEU A 499 -3.72 -41.49 -15.91
N LYS A 500 -4.51 -42.30 -16.61
CA LYS A 500 -5.94 -42.47 -16.31
C LYS A 500 -6.12 -43.24 -15.01
N ASN A 501 -7.11 -42.84 -14.22
CA ASN A 501 -7.47 -43.53 -12.99
C ASN A 501 -8.98 -43.76 -12.89
N ARG A 502 -9.36 -44.74 -12.07
CA ARG A 502 -10.76 -45.01 -11.71
C ARG A 502 -10.89 -45.33 -10.23
N ARG A 503 -11.99 -44.92 -9.60
CA ARG A 503 -12.31 -45.32 -8.23
C ARG A 503 -13.03 -46.66 -8.22
N THR A 504 -12.62 -47.53 -7.31
CA THR A 504 -13.26 -48.80 -7.00
C THR A 504 -13.62 -48.86 -5.51
N ARG A 505 -14.33 -49.92 -5.10
CA ARG A 505 -14.66 -50.15 -3.68
C ARG A 505 -13.45 -50.37 -2.77
N PHE A 506 -12.29 -50.68 -3.34
CA PHE A 506 -11.05 -50.97 -2.61
C PHE A 506 -10.00 -49.86 -2.70
N GLY A 507 -10.19 -48.86 -3.58
CA GLY A 507 -9.23 -47.76 -3.73
C GLY A 507 -9.27 -47.12 -5.10
N THR A 508 -8.18 -46.45 -5.47
CA THR A 508 -7.98 -45.90 -6.81
C THR A 508 -7.05 -46.81 -7.61
N GLU A 509 -7.48 -47.18 -8.81
CA GLU A 509 -6.69 -47.95 -9.78
C GLU A 509 -6.19 -47.02 -10.88
N TYR A 510 -4.98 -47.28 -11.38
CA TYR A 510 -4.29 -46.51 -12.40
C TYR A 510 -4.06 -47.40 -13.62
N LEU A 511 -4.37 -46.89 -14.80
CA LEU A 511 -4.23 -47.62 -16.06
C LEU A 511 -2.80 -47.47 -16.59
N VAL A 512 -2.05 -48.58 -16.59
CA VAL A 512 -0.62 -48.60 -16.92
C VAL A 512 -0.28 -49.72 -17.90
N VAL A 513 0.76 -49.50 -18.68
CA VAL A 513 1.44 -50.53 -19.49
C VAL A 513 2.79 -50.81 -18.85
N ARG A 514 3.15 -52.09 -18.68
CA ARG A 514 4.50 -52.45 -18.23
C ARG A 514 5.47 -52.39 -19.41
N LYS A 515 6.64 -51.79 -19.21
CA LYS A 515 7.74 -51.77 -20.18
C LYS A 515 8.47 -53.11 -20.25
#